data_AF-A0A954GJR5-F1
#
_entry.id   AF-A0A954GJR5-F1
#
_cell.length_a   1.000
_cell.length_b   1.000
_cell.length_c   1.000
_cell.angle_alpha   90.00
_cell.angle_beta   90.00
_cell.angle_gamma   90.00
#
_symmetry.space_group_name_H-M   'P 1'
#
loop_
_entity.id
_entity.type
_entity.pdbx_description
1 polymer ?
#
loop_
_entity_poly.entity_id
_entity_poly.type
_entity_poly.pdbx_seq_one_letter_code
_entity_poly.pdbx_strand_id
1 'polypeptide(L)' 'VMGSPFAIGIPGRDFFVAVNLQSDEMVAHVRQRVRNDQTEMDHPLSDQLLLVSPDGVSEYAG' A
#
# COMPACT_ATOMS: atom_id res chain seq x y z
N VAL A 1 -6.90 -5.97 14.43
CA VAL A 1 -7.12 -7.26 13.75
C VAL A 1 -7.27 -6.97 12.26
N MET A 2 -6.44 -7.55 11.39
CA MET A 2 -6.60 -7.44 9.93
C MET A 2 -7.62 -8.47 9.44
N GLY A 3 -8.86 -8.36 9.95
CA GLY A 3 -9.98 -9.22 9.56
C GLY A 3 -10.86 -8.58 8.47
N SER A 4 -10.63 -7.31 8.19
CA SER A 4 -11.31 -6.49 7.19
C SER A 4 -10.35 -6.11 6.07
N PRO A 5 -10.86 -5.77 4.86
CA PRO A 5 -10.01 -5.35 3.75
C PRO A 5 -9.05 -4.22 4.14
N PHE A 6 -7.84 -4.27 3.60
CA PHE A 6 -6.75 -3.33 3.90
C PHE A 6 -6.00 -3.00 2.62
N ALA A 7 -5.36 -1.82 2.58
CA ALA A 7 -4.46 -1.48 1.49
C ALA A 7 -3.02 -1.89 1.85
N ILE A 8 -2.24 -2.29 0.84
CA ILE A 8 -0.81 -2.52 0.96
C ILE A 8 -0.03 -1.65 0.00
N GLY A 9 1.05 -1.07 0.48
CA GLY A 9 2.09 -0.45 -0.34
C GLY A 9 3.29 -1.38 -0.44
N ILE A 10 3.84 -1.54 -1.65
CA ILE A 10 5.02 -2.39 -1.88
C ILE A 10 6.16 -1.51 -2.43
N PRO A 11 6.90 -0.82 -1.53
CA PRO A 11 8.00 0.05 -1.94
C PRO A 11 9.21 -0.73 -2.50
N GLY A 12 9.41 -1.98 -2.05
CA GLY A 12 10.50 -2.84 -2.50
C GLY A 12 10.23 -4.31 -2.25
N ARG A 13 11.13 -5.18 -2.72
CA ARG A 13 10.98 -6.65 -2.64
C ARG A 13 10.99 -7.17 -1.20
N ASP A 14 11.74 -6.51 -0.33
CA ASP A 14 12.08 -7.06 0.97
C ASP A 14 11.08 -6.67 2.07
N PHE A 15 10.17 -5.70 1.80
CA PHE A 15 9.13 -5.29 2.75
C PHE A 15 7.90 -4.66 2.09
N PHE A 16 6.78 -4.70 2.80
CA PHE A 16 5.52 -4.03 2.42
C PHE A 16 4.88 -3.37 3.65
N VAL A 17 4.03 -2.38 3.42
CA VAL A 17 3.31 -1.65 4.47
C VAL A 17 1.82 -1.92 4.30
N ALA A 18 1.17 -2.47 5.34
CA ALA A 18 -0.27 -2.70 5.35
C ALA A 18 -0.99 -1.61 6.18
N VAL A 19 -2.07 -1.06 5.64
CA VAL A 19 -2.84 0.02 6.26
C VAL A 19 -4.33 -0.29 6.26
N ASN A 20 -4.96 -0.06 7.42
CA ASN A 20 -6.41 -0.18 7.56
C ASN A 20 -7.10 0.97 6.80
N LEU A 21 -8.11 0.62 5.98
CA LEU A 21 -8.90 1.57 5.20
C LEU A 21 -9.78 2.51 6.05
N GLN A 22 -9.94 2.23 7.34
CA GLN A 22 -10.74 3.07 8.24
C GLN A 22 -10.05 4.40 8.62
N SER A 23 -8.80 4.61 8.20
CA SER A 23 -8.05 5.84 8.46
C SER A 23 -7.53 6.44 7.16
N ASP A 24 -8.31 7.36 6.59
CA ASP A 24 -7.97 8.07 5.35
C ASP A 24 -6.62 8.80 5.44
N GLU A 25 -6.31 9.37 6.62
CA GLU A 25 -5.03 10.02 6.89
C GLU A 25 -3.85 9.05 6.75
N MET A 26 -3.96 7.87 7.36
CA MET A 26 -2.92 6.85 7.26
C MET A 26 -2.80 6.30 5.84
N VAL A 27 -3.91 6.11 5.14
CA VAL A 27 -3.90 5.68 3.74
C VAL A 27 -3.19 6.72 2.86
N ALA A 28 -3.52 8.01 3.02
CA ALA A 28 -2.88 9.10 2.29
C ALA A 28 -1.38 9.18 2.59
N HIS A 29 -0.99 9.05 3.87
CA HIS A 29 0.40 9.05 4.30
C HIS A 29 1.20 7.91 3.67
N VAL A 30 0.66 6.68 3.72
CA VAL A 30 1.33 5.51 3.12
C VAL A 30 1.40 5.63 1.61
N ARG A 31 0.35 6.11 0.95
CA ARG A 31 0.37 6.38 -0.50
C ARG A 31 1.48 7.35 -0.89
N GLN A 32 1.61 8.46 -0.16
CA GLN A 32 2.67 9.42 -0.44
C GLN A 32 4.05 8.82 -0.21
N ARG A 33 4.21 8.01 0.85
CA ARG A 33 5.48 7.37 1.15
C ARG A 33 5.90 6.39 0.06
N VAL A 34 4.98 5.53 -0.39
CA VAL A 34 5.22 4.57 -1.48
C VAL A 34 5.65 5.29 -2.76
N ARG A 35 5.04 6.43 -3.09
CA ARG A 35 5.46 7.27 -4.23
C ARG A 35 6.86 7.85 -4.08
N ASN A 36 7.22 8.28 -2.86
CA ASN A 36 8.58 8.78 -2.60
C ASN A 36 9.60 7.65 -2.71
N ASP A 37 9.30 6.50 -2.10
CA ASP A 37 10.14 5.31 -2.13
C ASP A 37 10.34 4.80 -3.59
N GLN A 38 9.32 4.91 -4.45
CA GLN A 38 9.44 4.64 -5.89
C GLN A 38 10.56 5.46 -6.57
N THR A 39 10.82 6.67 -6.09
CA THR A 39 11.79 7.58 -6.69
C THR A 39 13.16 7.46 -6.04
N GLU A 40 13.21 7.12 -4.75
CA GLU A 40 14.40 7.16 -3.92
C GLU A 40 15.09 5.80 -3.74
N MET A 41 14.38 4.67 -3.92
CA MET A 41 14.95 3.34 -3.73
C MET A 41 15.62 2.79 -5.00
N ASP A 42 16.75 2.11 -4.80
CA ASP A 42 17.35 1.27 -5.84
C ASP A 42 16.46 0.03 -6.06
N HIS A 43 15.76 -0.01 -7.21
CA HIS A 43 14.82 -1.07 -7.63
C HIS A 43 13.43 -1.03 -6.97
N PRO A 44 12.66 0.04 -7.21
CA PRO A 44 11.30 0.15 -6.70
C PRO A 44 10.36 -0.82 -7.44
N LEU A 45 9.35 -1.34 -6.75
CA LEU A 45 8.41 -2.30 -7.33
C LEU A 45 7.14 -1.65 -7.87
N SER A 46 6.51 -0.76 -7.12
CA SER A 46 5.27 -0.10 -7.51
C SER A 46 5.02 1.18 -6.71
N ASP A 47 4.44 2.18 -7.38
CA ASP A 47 3.95 3.41 -6.76
C ASP A 47 2.48 3.31 -6.34
N GLN A 48 1.85 2.15 -6.57
CA GLN A 48 0.44 1.91 -6.31
C GLN A 48 0.22 1.27 -4.95
N LEU A 49 -0.97 1.53 -4.39
CA LEU A 49 -1.50 0.73 -3.29
C LEU A 49 -2.35 -0.41 -3.88
N LEU A 50 -2.28 -1.58 -3.27
CA LEU A 50 -3.12 -2.72 -3.61
C LEU A 50 -4.13 -2.96 -2.51
N LEU A 51 -5.38 -3.20 -2.86
CA LEU A 51 -6.44 -3.62 -1.95
C LEU A 51 -6.35 -5.13 -1.76
N VAL A 52 -6.23 -5.57 -0.51
CA VAL A 52 -6.32 -6.98 -0.12
C VAL A 52 -7.68 -7.21 0.51
N SER A 53 -8.45 -8.12 -0.08
CA SER A 53 -9.79 -8.50 0.38
C SER A 53 -9.94 -10.03 0.36
N PRO A 54 -11.05 -10.58 0.92
CA PRO A 54 -11.34 -12.01 0.80
C PRO A 54 -11.47 -12.50 -0.66
N ASP A 55 -11.83 -11.61 -1.59
CA ASP A 55 -12.02 -11.93 -3.01
C ASP A 55 -10.71 -11.91 -3.80
N GLY A 56 -9.61 -11.44 -3.18
CA GLY A 56 -8.28 -11.42 -3.78
C GLY A 56 -7.55 -10.10 -3.61
N VAL A 57 -6.70 -9.79 -4.58
CA VAL A 57 -5.88 -8.57 -4.60
C VAL A 57 -6.23 -7.75 -5.84
N SER A 58 -6.51 -6.46 -5.66
CA SER A 58 -6.78 -5.51 -6.74
C SER A 58 -6.01 -4.21 -6.54
N GLU A 59 -6.03 -3.31 -7.52
CA GLU A 59 -5.56 -1.94 -7.30
C GLU A 59 -6.47 -1.23 -6.29
N TYR A 60 -5.88 -0.42 -5.40
CA TYR A 60 -6.62 0.44 -4.48
C TYR A 60 -6.82 1.83 -5.11
N ALA A 61 -8.00 2.04 -5.70
CA ALA A 61 -8.39 3.27 -6.40
C ALA A 61 -9.00 4.36 -5.48
N GLY A 62 -8.86 4.22 -4.16
CA GLY A 62 -9.44 5.15 -3.16
C GLY A 62 -8.90 6.57 -3.23
#